data_AF-A0A955PZM2-F1
#
_entry.id   AF-A0A955PZM2-F1
#
_cell.length_a   1.000
_cell.length_b   1.000
_cell.length_c   1.000
_cell.angle_alpha   90.00
_cell.angle_beta   90.00
_cell.angle_gamma   90.00
#
_symmetry.space_group_name_H-M   'P 1'
#
loop_
_entity.id
_entity.type
_entity.pdbx_description
1 polymer ?
#
loop_
_entity_poly.entity_id
_entity_poly.type
_entity_poly.pdbx_seq_one_letter_code
_entity_poly.pdbx_strand_id
1 'polypeptide(L)'
;NRMNVKTLGILAALTIAGIVLAIFVNQKPASQFPQSGELLFPELLSVVNDVNEMVVETKDQTVTLMRGENAWRVKEKAGYRADVEKVKQTLIGLAELRILEPKTKNPELYDRLGLQDKDQEGSLSTTLTLKTPNNPEAAKVILGNQRPAKGNPRMSEIYARKPGDPQTWLITGNLPLEKVAGEWLDKEVTALTTKRVHQVTVRHPGGDTLLVSKDKPEDLDFQLDSIPAGSKVASQFNVNNVVGTLVQLSLEDVKEAQEVNFQDRSGVTAVLETFDGLRLEVQTVKQEDKIFGKFSAEYDQNLVQPVDTIPFSEKGETVTAPDSTEDEKAPQSSEAKKIEEMQEELSSKEDSVLKKPEEVRREVEAFNQRVGGWAYELPTFRVENFSKAKKDLLETIP
;
A
#
# COMPACT_ATOMS: atom_id res chain seq x y z
N ASN A 1 14.26 27.55 65.39
CA ASN A 1 13.54 26.31 65.70
C ASN A 1 14.06 25.20 64.77
N ARG A 2 15.12 24.47 65.18
CA ARG A 2 15.66 23.37 64.36
C ARG A 2 14.73 22.17 64.53
N MET A 3 13.98 21.83 63.47
CA MET A 3 13.10 20.68 63.49
C MET A 3 13.94 19.42 63.76
N ASN A 4 13.57 18.68 64.80
CA ASN A 4 14.31 17.50 65.27
C ASN A 4 14.33 16.45 64.14
N VAL A 5 15.48 15.85 63.86
CA VAL A 5 15.62 14.82 62.80
C VAL A 5 14.61 13.68 63.00
N LYS A 6 14.22 13.41 64.25
CA LYS A 6 13.17 12.45 64.62
C LYS A 6 11.77 12.86 64.13
N THR A 7 11.40 14.14 64.21
CA THR A 7 10.09 14.61 63.70
C THR A 7 10.05 14.61 62.18
N LEU A 8 11.17 14.88 61.51
CA LEU A 8 11.25 14.77 60.05
C LEU A 8 11.08 13.32 59.57
N GLY A 9 11.69 12.35 60.27
CA GLY A 9 11.52 10.92 59.97
C GLY A 9 10.08 10.42 60.13
N ILE A 10 9.37 10.88 61.16
CA ILE A 10 7.95 10.51 61.39
C ILE A 10 7.05 11.07 60.28
N LEU A 11 7.27 12.32 59.88
CA LEU A 11 6.53 12.96 58.78
C LEU A 11 6.78 12.22 57.44
N ALA A 12 8.03 11.85 57.15
CA ALA A 12 8.36 11.08 55.95
C ALA A 12 7.64 9.72 55.92
N ALA A 13 7.64 8.99 57.04
CA ALA A 13 6.96 7.71 57.15
C ALA A 13 5.45 7.82 56.97
N LEU A 14 4.81 8.84 57.56
CA LEU A 14 3.38 9.11 57.38
C LEU A 14 3.03 9.50 55.94
N THR A 15 3.90 10.24 55.28
CA THR A 15 3.71 10.63 53.88
C THR A 15 3.82 9.41 52.96
N ILE A 16 4.81 8.54 53.19
CA ILE A 16 4.95 7.28 52.45
C ILE A 16 3.74 6.37 52.69
N ALA A 17 3.29 6.23 53.95
CA ALA A 17 2.09 5.46 54.28
C ALA A 17 0.85 6.03 53.59
N GLY A 18 0.70 7.36 53.55
CA GLY A 18 -0.38 8.05 52.85
C GLY A 18 -0.32 7.83 51.33
N ILE A 19 0.87 7.84 50.73
CA ILE A 19 1.07 7.54 49.30
C ILE A 19 0.75 6.08 49.01
N VAL A 20 1.22 5.14 49.82
CA VAL A 20 0.92 3.70 49.67
C VAL A 20 -0.58 3.45 49.82
N LEU A 21 -1.24 4.09 50.80
CA LEU A 21 -2.68 4.01 50.99
C LEU A 21 -3.43 4.64 49.81
N ALA A 22 -2.97 5.77 49.28
CA ALA A 22 -3.56 6.41 48.10
C ALA A 22 -3.40 5.54 46.85
N ILE A 23 -2.26 4.85 46.68
CA ILE A 23 -2.05 3.88 45.59
C ILE A 23 -3.02 2.69 45.74
N PHE A 24 -3.16 2.14 46.95
CA PHE A 24 -4.09 1.04 47.22
C PHE A 24 -5.56 1.43 47.03
N VAL A 25 -5.95 2.66 47.41
CA VAL A 25 -7.32 3.16 47.26
C VAL A 25 -7.62 3.58 45.80
N ASN A 26 -6.62 4.05 45.05
CA ASN A 26 -6.75 4.35 43.61
C ASN A 26 -6.56 3.13 42.70
N GLN A 27 -6.14 1.98 43.22
CA GLN A 27 -6.31 0.70 42.53
C GLN A 27 -7.80 0.34 42.57
N LYS A 28 -8.58 0.95 41.68
CA LYS A 28 -9.88 0.39 41.29
C LYS A 28 -9.61 -1.05 40.86
N PRO A 29 -10.31 -2.06 41.41
CA PRO A 29 -10.09 -3.45 41.00
C PRO A 29 -10.23 -3.54 39.48
N ALA A 30 -9.26 -4.17 38.84
CA ALA A 30 -9.35 -4.52 37.43
C ALA A 30 -10.66 -5.30 37.22
N SER A 31 -11.58 -4.69 36.46
CA SER A 31 -12.83 -5.21 35.93
C SER A 31 -13.69 -6.12 36.83
N GLN A 32 -14.85 -5.61 37.26
CA GLN A 32 -15.92 -6.34 37.98
C GLN A 32 -16.64 -7.44 37.17
N PHE A 33 -16.22 -7.74 35.94
CA PHE A 33 -16.93 -8.65 35.03
C PHE A 33 -16.06 -9.87 34.68
N PRO A 34 -16.57 -11.11 34.83
CA PRO A 34 -15.81 -12.33 34.57
C PRO A 34 -15.18 -12.40 33.17
N GLN A 35 -15.90 -11.95 32.14
CA GLN A 35 -15.46 -12.04 30.74
C GLN A 35 -14.52 -10.91 30.30
N SER A 36 -14.23 -9.94 31.17
CA SER A 36 -13.37 -8.81 30.79
C SER A 36 -11.97 -9.30 30.43
N GLY A 37 -11.50 -8.91 29.25
CA GLY A 37 -10.20 -9.29 28.70
C GLY A 37 -10.21 -10.59 27.89
N GLU A 38 -11.28 -11.38 27.94
CA GLU A 38 -11.44 -12.58 27.12
C GLU A 38 -11.57 -12.22 25.64
N LEU A 39 -11.11 -13.11 24.76
CA LEU A 39 -11.32 -12.98 23.31
C LEU A 39 -12.81 -13.13 22.99
N LEU A 40 -13.31 -12.33 22.05
CA LEU A 40 -14.69 -12.45 21.57
C LEU A 40 -14.92 -13.80 20.86
N PHE A 41 -13.90 -14.28 20.14
CA PHE A 41 -13.85 -15.59 19.48
C PHE A 41 -12.57 -16.34 19.88
N PRO A 42 -12.55 -17.06 21.01
CA PRO A 42 -11.34 -17.70 21.55
C PRO A 42 -10.64 -18.65 20.57
N GLU A 43 -11.42 -19.38 19.77
CA GLU A 43 -10.91 -20.40 18.86
C GLU A 43 -10.50 -19.84 17.47
N LEU A 44 -10.83 -18.58 17.16
CA LEU A 44 -10.69 -18.06 15.79
C LEU A 44 -9.23 -18.03 15.31
N LEU A 45 -8.29 -17.71 16.20
CA LEU A 45 -6.86 -17.72 15.89
C LEU A 45 -6.36 -19.09 15.42
N SER A 46 -6.96 -20.19 15.89
CA SER A 46 -6.56 -21.54 15.50
C SER A 46 -6.97 -21.91 14.07
N VAL A 47 -8.01 -21.26 13.54
CA VAL A 47 -8.59 -21.55 12.22
C VAL A 47 -8.43 -20.39 11.23
N VAL A 48 -7.80 -19.28 11.62
CA VAL A 48 -7.70 -18.06 10.81
C VAL A 48 -7.02 -18.30 9.45
N ASN A 49 -6.09 -19.25 9.40
CA ASN A 49 -5.39 -19.63 8.17
C ASN A 49 -6.26 -20.45 7.21
N ASP A 50 -7.31 -21.10 7.73
CA ASP A 50 -8.26 -21.91 6.96
C ASP A 50 -9.42 -21.08 6.41
N VAL A 51 -9.49 -19.79 6.76
CA VAL A 51 -10.54 -18.88 6.28
C VAL A 51 -10.42 -18.74 4.76
N ASN A 52 -11.48 -19.14 4.06
CA ASN A 52 -11.58 -19.11 2.61
C ASN A 52 -12.58 -18.06 2.10
N GLU A 53 -13.43 -17.51 2.97
CA GLU A 53 -14.37 -16.43 2.61
C GLU A 53 -14.56 -15.47 3.79
N MET A 54 -14.56 -14.17 3.50
CA MET A 54 -14.94 -13.11 4.42
C MET A 54 -16.08 -12.30 3.81
N VAL A 55 -17.17 -12.15 4.55
CA VAL A 55 -18.36 -11.41 4.12
C VAL A 55 -18.60 -10.23 5.05
N VAL A 56 -18.67 -9.04 4.48
CA VAL A 56 -19.03 -7.79 5.17
C VAL A 56 -20.38 -7.34 4.67
N GLU A 57 -21.37 -7.25 5.55
CA GLU A 57 -22.73 -6.87 5.20
C GLU A 57 -23.15 -5.63 5.98
N THR A 58 -23.66 -4.65 5.27
CA THR A 58 -24.39 -3.51 5.80
C THR A 58 -25.83 -3.58 5.31
N LYS A 59 -26.63 -2.56 5.62
CA LYS A 59 -27.97 -2.43 5.04
C LYS A 59 -27.93 -2.29 3.51
N ASP A 60 -26.95 -1.56 2.98
CA ASP A 60 -26.94 -1.10 1.59
C ASP A 60 -26.01 -1.92 0.69
N GLN A 61 -25.01 -2.59 1.27
CA GLN A 61 -23.94 -3.26 0.55
C GLN A 61 -23.54 -4.58 1.20
N THR A 62 -23.18 -5.54 0.35
CA THR A 62 -22.47 -6.76 0.69
C THR A 62 -21.13 -6.74 -0.02
N VAL A 63 -20.06 -7.03 0.71
CA VAL A 63 -18.73 -7.27 0.17
C VAL A 63 -18.32 -8.69 0.50
N THR A 64 -17.91 -9.45 -0.51
CA THR A 64 -17.48 -10.83 -0.38
C THR A 64 -16.04 -10.96 -0.87
N LEU A 65 -15.13 -11.25 0.06
CA LEU A 65 -13.76 -11.61 -0.27
C LEU A 65 -13.63 -13.12 -0.29
N MET A 66 -13.12 -13.66 -1.40
CA MET A 66 -12.93 -15.09 -1.61
C MET A 66 -11.43 -15.38 -1.74
N ARG A 67 -10.92 -16.35 -0.98
CA ARG A 67 -9.56 -16.85 -1.14
C ARG A 67 -9.50 -17.69 -2.43
N GLY A 68 -8.77 -17.20 -3.43
CA GLY A 68 -8.40 -17.98 -4.61
C GLY A 68 -7.10 -18.75 -4.40
N GLU A 69 -6.63 -19.43 -5.44
CA GLU A 69 -5.37 -20.21 -5.39
C GLU A 69 -4.16 -19.34 -5.04
N ASN A 70 -4.07 -18.15 -5.64
CA ASN A 70 -2.89 -17.27 -5.54
C ASN A 70 -3.17 -15.91 -4.89
N ALA A 71 -4.45 -15.53 -4.72
CA ALA A 71 -4.81 -14.21 -4.20
C ALA A 71 -6.24 -14.20 -3.63
N TRP A 72 -6.50 -13.29 -2.71
CA TRP A 72 -7.87 -12.90 -2.32
C TRP A 72 -8.52 -12.10 -3.45
N ARG A 73 -9.83 -12.30 -3.63
CA ARG A 73 -10.61 -11.71 -4.72
C ARG A 73 -11.89 -11.07 -4.20
N VAL A 74 -12.25 -9.91 -4.76
CA VAL A 74 -13.48 -9.18 -4.44
C VAL A 74 -14.59 -9.63 -5.40
N LYS A 75 -15.57 -10.38 -4.91
CA LYS A 75 -16.63 -10.98 -5.74
C LYS A 75 -17.43 -9.91 -6.50
N GLU A 76 -17.78 -8.82 -5.84
CA GLU A 76 -18.58 -7.73 -6.40
C GLU A 76 -17.82 -6.89 -7.43
N LYS A 77 -16.52 -7.14 -7.62
CA LYS A 77 -15.67 -6.55 -8.66
C LYS A 77 -15.18 -7.59 -9.66
N ALA A 78 -16.10 -8.47 -10.06
CA ALA A 78 -15.86 -9.59 -10.98
C ALA A 78 -14.70 -10.53 -10.57
N GLY A 79 -14.35 -10.56 -9.28
CA GLY A 79 -13.24 -11.35 -8.77
C GLY A 79 -11.86 -10.70 -8.95
N TYR A 80 -11.79 -9.38 -9.14
CA TYR A 80 -10.52 -8.64 -9.11
C TYR A 80 -9.78 -8.84 -7.78
N ARG A 81 -8.45 -8.74 -7.81
CA ARG A 81 -7.58 -8.95 -6.64
C ARG A 81 -7.88 -7.97 -5.50
N ALA A 82 -7.97 -8.50 -4.30
CA ALA A 82 -8.06 -7.72 -3.08
C ALA A 82 -6.66 -7.38 -2.53
N ASP A 83 -6.56 -6.31 -1.76
CA ASP A 83 -5.41 -5.98 -0.95
C ASP A 83 -5.26 -7.01 0.18
N VAL A 84 -4.24 -7.86 0.04
CA VAL A 84 -3.97 -8.96 0.97
C VAL A 84 -3.61 -8.49 2.36
N GLU A 85 -2.96 -7.34 2.49
CA GLU A 85 -2.56 -6.81 3.80
C GLU A 85 -3.79 -6.30 4.54
N LYS A 86 -4.71 -5.61 3.85
CA LYS A 86 -6.02 -5.26 4.43
C LYS A 86 -6.77 -6.50 4.90
N VAL A 87 -6.88 -7.53 4.05
CA VAL A 87 -7.58 -8.78 4.43
C VAL A 87 -6.96 -9.39 5.69
N LYS A 88 -5.63 -9.54 5.70
CA LYS A 88 -4.89 -10.10 6.84
C LYS A 88 -5.10 -9.30 8.12
N GLN A 89 -5.01 -7.96 8.05
CA GLN A 89 -5.22 -7.09 9.20
C GLN A 89 -6.63 -7.22 9.78
N THR A 90 -7.66 -7.35 8.95
CA THR A 90 -9.04 -7.57 9.41
C THR A 90 -9.22 -8.94 10.06
N LEU A 91 -8.65 -9.99 9.46
CA LEU A 91 -8.73 -11.35 10.02
C LEU A 91 -8.07 -11.44 11.41
N ILE A 92 -6.86 -10.90 11.54
CA ILE A 92 -6.14 -10.82 12.83
C ILE A 92 -6.92 -9.91 13.79
N GLY A 93 -7.34 -8.74 13.32
CA GLY A 93 -8.10 -7.78 14.12
C GLY A 93 -9.34 -8.39 14.74
N LEU A 94 -10.10 -9.20 13.99
CA LEU A 94 -11.28 -9.92 14.50
C LEU A 94 -10.90 -10.99 15.53
N ALA A 95 -9.84 -11.76 15.27
CA ALA A 95 -9.37 -12.80 16.17
C ALA A 95 -8.82 -12.26 17.51
N GLU A 96 -8.35 -11.02 17.52
CA GLU A 96 -7.80 -10.36 18.70
C GLU A 96 -8.80 -9.48 19.47
N LEU A 97 -10.04 -9.32 18.99
CA LEU A 97 -11.05 -8.53 19.69
C LEU A 97 -11.29 -9.08 21.10
N ARG A 98 -11.24 -8.18 22.10
CA ARG A 98 -11.45 -8.54 23.51
C ARG A 98 -12.70 -7.91 24.07
N ILE A 99 -13.38 -8.64 24.94
CA ILE A 99 -14.52 -8.14 25.69
C ILE A 99 -14.02 -7.15 26.74
N LEU A 100 -14.59 -5.94 26.78
CA LEU A 100 -14.37 -5.00 27.88
C LEU A 100 -15.44 -5.17 28.96
N GLU A 101 -16.70 -5.07 28.56
CA GLU A 101 -17.80 -5.16 29.51
C GLU A 101 -19.10 -5.64 28.82
N PRO A 102 -19.94 -6.41 29.53
CA PRO A 102 -21.30 -6.67 29.10
C PRO A 102 -22.12 -5.38 29.02
N LYS A 103 -23.04 -5.32 28.07
CA LYS A 103 -23.98 -4.20 27.91
C LYS A 103 -25.40 -4.67 28.19
N THR A 104 -26.32 -4.51 27.25
CA THR A 104 -27.75 -4.81 27.42
C THR A 104 -28.10 -6.18 26.84
N LYS A 105 -29.13 -6.81 27.41
CA LYS A 105 -29.86 -7.94 26.81
C LYS A 105 -31.20 -7.54 26.21
N ASN A 106 -31.63 -6.27 26.39
CA ASN A 106 -32.89 -5.76 25.86
C ASN A 106 -32.72 -5.38 24.37
N PRO A 107 -33.39 -6.07 23.42
CA PRO A 107 -33.34 -5.77 22.00
C PRO A 107 -33.83 -4.36 21.65
N GLU A 108 -34.71 -3.77 22.46
CA GLU A 108 -35.23 -2.40 22.25
C GLU A 108 -34.14 -1.32 22.36
N LEU A 109 -32.95 -1.66 22.86
CA LEU A 109 -31.82 -0.75 22.97
C LEU A 109 -30.76 -0.96 21.87
N TYR A 110 -30.99 -1.86 20.91
CA TYR A 110 -30.02 -2.16 19.86
C TYR A 110 -29.81 -0.98 18.90
N ASP A 111 -30.85 -0.20 18.61
CA ASP A 111 -30.78 1.04 17.82
C ASP A 111 -29.78 2.04 18.41
N ARG A 112 -29.81 2.26 19.73
CA ARG A 112 -28.91 3.17 20.44
C ARG A 112 -27.44 2.73 20.38
N LEU A 113 -27.22 1.44 20.18
CA LEU A 113 -25.88 0.85 20.07
C LEU A 113 -25.45 0.64 18.63
N GLY A 114 -26.33 0.88 17.65
CA GLY A 114 -26.09 0.55 16.24
C GLY A 114 -26.02 -0.95 15.97
N LEU A 115 -26.71 -1.79 16.76
CA LEU A 115 -26.66 -3.26 16.72
C LEU A 115 -27.90 -3.90 16.11
N GLN A 116 -28.73 -3.14 15.40
CA GLN A 116 -29.90 -3.66 14.70
C GLN A 116 -29.49 -4.73 13.66
N ASP A 117 -30.38 -5.67 13.35
CA ASP A 117 -30.14 -6.56 12.20
C ASP A 117 -30.07 -5.75 10.91
N LYS A 118 -29.32 -6.22 9.90
CA LYS A 118 -29.12 -5.49 8.64
C LYS A 118 -30.44 -5.18 7.90
N ASP A 119 -31.42 -6.06 8.03
CA ASP A 119 -32.71 -5.97 7.33
C ASP A 119 -33.69 -4.99 8.01
N GLN A 120 -33.38 -4.52 9.23
CA GLN A 120 -34.19 -3.52 9.92
C GLN A 120 -34.05 -2.14 9.28
N GLU A 121 -35.14 -1.35 9.29
CA GLU A 121 -35.13 0.02 8.81
C GLU A 121 -34.15 0.89 9.65
N GLY A 122 -33.38 1.74 8.96
CA GLY A 122 -32.39 2.60 9.61
C GLY A 122 -31.17 1.88 10.21
N SER A 123 -30.99 0.57 9.98
CA SER A 123 -29.87 -0.18 10.55
C SER A 123 -28.52 0.39 10.13
N LEU A 124 -27.70 0.74 11.13
CA LEU A 124 -26.33 1.25 10.96
C LEU A 124 -25.27 0.17 11.24
N SER A 125 -25.70 -1.06 11.51
CA SER A 125 -24.80 -2.13 11.89
C SER A 125 -23.97 -2.64 10.71
N THR A 126 -22.88 -3.33 11.02
CA THR A 126 -22.07 -4.05 10.04
C THR A 126 -21.90 -5.48 10.54
N THR A 127 -22.36 -6.45 9.75
CA THR A 127 -22.16 -7.87 10.02
C THR A 127 -20.87 -8.33 9.34
N LEU A 128 -19.98 -8.94 10.10
CA LEU A 128 -18.76 -9.57 9.60
C LEU A 128 -18.86 -11.08 9.83
N THR A 129 -18.73 -11.85 8.75
CA THR A 129 -18.75 -13.31 8.76
C THR A 129 -17.46 -13.85 8.17
N LEU A 130 -16.77 -14.75 8.89
CA LEU A 130 -15.66 -15.54 8.38
C LEU A 130 -16.11 -16.98 8.18
N LYS A 131 -15.79 -17.54 7.02
CA LYS A 131 -16.09 -18.92 6.66
C LYS A 131 -14.81 -19.70 6.42
N THR A 132 -14.87 -20.99 6.74
CA THR A 132 -13.86 -21.99 6.40
C THR A 132 -14.55 -23.09 5.59
N PRO A 133 -13.80 -23.97 4.88
CA PRO A 133 -14.39 -25.08 4.14
C PRO A 133 -15.28 -26.00 5.00
N ASN A 134 -14.96 -26.13 6.29
CA ASN A 134 -15.65 -27.05 7.21
C ASN A 134 -16.66 -26.34 8.14
N ASN A 135 -16.65 -25.02 8.18
CA ASN A 135 -17.53 -24.23 9.04
C ASN A 135 -17.95 -22.93 8.33
N PRO A 136 -19.22 -22.82 7.88
CA PRO A 136 -19.72 -21.63 7.19
C PRO A 136 -19.92 -20.42 8.11
N GLU A 137 -19.79 -20.58 9.43
CA GLU A 137 -19.84 -19.50 10.42
C GLU A 137 -18.71 -19.69 11.45
N ALA A 138 -17.46 -19.78 10.98
CA ALA A 138 -16.28 -19.87 11.85
C ALA A 138 -16.18 -18.69 12.82
N ALA A 139 -16.59 -17.50 12.37
CA ALA A 139 -16.93 -16.38 13.23
C ALA A 139 -18.03 -15.54 12.58
N LYS A 140 -18.95 -15.01 13.39
CA LYS A 140 -20.00 -14.12 12.92
C LYS A 140 -20.37 -13.10 14.00
N VAL A 141 -20.21 -11.82 13.68
CA VAL A 141 -20.43 -10.71 14.62
C VAL A 141 -21.19 -9.57 13.96
N ILE A 142 -22.10 -8.96 14.71
CA ILE A 142 -22.75 -7.70 14.35
C ILE A 142 -22.05 -6.60 15.13
N LEU A 143 -21.46 -5.65 14.42
CA LEU A 143 -20.72 -4.51 14.93
C LEU A 143 -21.56 -3.25 14.79
N GLY A 144 -21.57 -2.42 15.83
CA GLY A 144 -22.35 -1.19 15.88
C GLY A 144 -21.49 0.05 16.05
N ASN A 145 -21.98 0.99 16.87
CA ASN A 145 -21.32 2.25 17.11
C ASN A 145 -19.90 2.02 17.68
N GLN A 146 -18.95 2.86 17.26
CA GLN A 146 -17.56 2.76 17.67
C GLN A 146 -16.98 4.11 18.05
N ARG A 147 -15.94 4.10 18.89
CA ARG A 147 -15.17 5.28 19.27
C ARG A 147 -13.71 4.90 19.52
N PRO A 148 -12.75 5.85 19.45
CA PRO A 148 -11.39 5.60 19.91
C PRO A 148 -11.36 5.10 21.36
N ALA A 149 -10.52 4.11 21.64
CA ALA A 149 -10.37 3.56 22.98
C ALA A 149 -9.68 4.55 23.92
N LYS A 150 -10.08 4.51 25.20
CA LYS A 150 -9.48 5.38 26.21
C LYS A 150 -7.99 5.07 26.40
N GLY A 151 -7.15 6.10 26.28
CA GLY A 151 -5.71 5.99 26.50
C GLY A 151 -4.92 5.35 25.34
N ASN A 152 -5.58 4.87 24.29
CA ASN A 152 -4.90 4.40 23.07
C ASN A 152 -5.74 4.72 21.81
N PRO A 153 -5.41 5.81 21.08
CA PRO A 153 -6.16 6.22 19.90
C PRO A 153 -6.00 5.28 18.70
N ARG A 154 -5.10 4.28 18.75
CA ARG A 154 -4.94 3.25 17.72
C ARG A 154 -5.88 2.06 17.91
N MET A 155 -6.60 2.00 19.02
CA MET A 155 -7.63 0.99 19.27
C MET A 155 -9.00 1.64 19.26
N SER A 156 -10.02 0.85 18.99
CA SER A 156 -11.43 1.26 19.06
C SER A 156 -12.16 0.48 20.14
N GLU A 157 -13.06 1.17 20.84
CA GLU A 157 -14.14 0.55 21.59
C GLU A 157 -15.35 0.43 20.65
N ILE A 158 -15.82 -0.80 20.42
CA ILE A 158 -16.87 -1.11 19.43
C ILE A 158 -18.01 -1.83 20.16
N TYR A 159 -19.25 -1.45 19.91
CA TYR A 159 -20.39 -2.27 20.36
C TYR A 159 -20.52 -3.49 19.47
N ALA A 160 -20.74 -4.67 20.06
CA ALA A 160 -20.86 -5.92 19.31
C ALA A 160 -21.92 -6.85 19.89
N ARG A 161 -22.49 -7.70 19.05
CA ARG A 161 -23.25 -8.88 19.47
C ARG A 161 -23.08 -10.04 18.50
N LYS A 162 -23.27 -11.26 19.00
CA LYS A 162 -23.35 -12.45 18.14
C LYS A 162 -24.80 -12.62 17.68
N PRO A 163 -25.07 -13.03 16.42
CA PRO A 163 -26.42 -13.33 15.98
C PRO A 163 -27.08 -14.39 16.88
N GLY A 164 -28.36 -14.20 17.21
CA GLY A 164 -29.13 -15.11 18.07
C GLY A 164 -28.82 -15.02 19.57
N ASP A 165 -27.73 -14.36 19.98
CA ASP A 165 -27.43 -14.10 21.40
C ASP A 165 -28.02 -12.72 21.79
N PRO A 166 -28.97 -12.65 22.75
CA PRO A 166 -29.53 -11.37 23.18
C PRO A 166 -28.47 -10.46 23.85
N GLN A 167 -27.38 -11.04 24.34
CA GLN A 167 -26.33 -10.30 25.03
C GLN A 167 -25.50 -9.46 24.06
N THR A 168 -25.36 -8.18 24.40
CA THR A 168 -24.47 -7.23 23.73
C THR A 168 -23.23 -6.96 24.57
N TRP A 169 -22.15 -6.55 23.90
CA TRP A 169 -20.84 -6.33 24.49
C TRP A 169 -20.27 -4.98 24.04
N LEU A 170 -19.47 -4.35 24.89
CA LEU A 170 -18.44 -3.43 24.44
C LEU A 170 -17.15 -4.24 24.32
N ILE A 171 -16.56 -4.20 23.14
CA ILE A 171 -15.29 -4.85 22.84
C ILE A 171 -14.21 -3.80 22.54
N THR A 172 -12.96 -4.20 22.61
CA THR A 172 -11.80 -3.37 22.26
C THR A 172 -10.87 -4.11 21.31
N GLY A 173 -10.27 -3.36 20.38
CA GLY A 173 -9.25 -3.86 19.47
C GLY A 173 -9.04 -2.94 18.27
N ASN A 174 -8.17 -3.37 17.36
CA ASN A 174 -8.00 -2.73 16.06
C ASN A 174 -8.65 -3.61 14.98
N LEU A 175 -9.72 -3.12 14.35
CA LEU A 175 -10.44 -3.84 13.31
C LEU A 175 -10.64 -2.91 12.11
N PRO A 176 -9.67 -2.82 11.19
CA PRO A 176 -9.89 -2.15 9.92
C PRO A 176 -10.96 -2.94 9.15
N LEU A 177 -12.04 -2.29 8.76
CA LEU A 177 -13.16 -2.94 8.08
C LEU A 177 -13.75 -2.00 7.04
N GLU A 178 -13.54 -2.34 5.78
CA GLU A 178 -14.08 -1.57 4.66
C GLU A 178 -15.49 -2.07 4.31
N LYS A 179 -16.43 -1.13 4.20
CA LYS A 179 -17.85 -1.42 3.91
C LYS A 179 -18.16 -1.41 2.42
N VAL A 180 -17.26 -0.85 1.62
CA VAL A 180 -17.39 -0.64 0.17
C VAL A 180 -16.43 -1.57 -0.56
N ALA A 181 -16.91 -2.28 -1.59
CA ALA A 181 -16.11 -3.27 -2.32
C ALA A 181 -14.83 -2.69 -2.94
N GLY A 182 -14.89 -1.46 -3.48
CA GLY A 182 -13.74 -0.77 -4.09
C GLY A 182 -12.58 -0.51 -3.12
N GLU A 183 -12.87 -0.37 -1.82
CA GLU A 183 -11.85 -0.12 -0.80
C GLU A 183 -11.06 -1.37 -0.41
N TRP A 184 -11.51 -2.55 -0.82
CA TRP A 184 -10.77 -3.80 -0.67
C TRP A 184 -9.84 -4.10 -1.84
N LEU A 185 -9.95 -3.39 -2.96
CA LEU A 185 -9.15 -3.68 -4.15
C LEU A 185 -7.67 -3.44 -3.86
N ASP A 186 -6.81 -4.28 -4.41
CA ASP A 186 -5.43 -3.86 -4.56
C ASP A 186 -5.35 -2.81 -5.67
N LYS A 187 -5.12 -1.58 -5.23
CA LYS A 187 -5.19 -0.40 -6.09
C LYS A 187 -3.94 -0.19 -6.94
N GLU A 188 -2.84 -0.91 -6.70
CA GLU A 188 -1.59 -0.73 -7.45
C GLU A 188 -1.69 -1.34 -8.87
N VAL A 189 -1.62 -0.50 -9.90
CA VAL A 189 -1.61 -0.94 -11.30
C VAL A 189 -0.19 -1.02 -11.83
N THR A 190 0.65 -0.02 -11.59
CA THR A 190 2.06 -0.01 -11.98
C THR A 190 2.96 0.26 -10.79
N ALA A 191 4.11 -0.42 -10.76
CA ALA A 191 5.15 -0.25 -9.75
C ALA A 191 6.52 -0.44 -10.40
N LEU A 192 7.01 0.64 -11.03
CA LEU A 192 8.34 0.69 -11.64
C LEU A 192 9.27 1.58 -10.80
N THR A 193 10.57 1.52 -11.11
CA THR A 193 11.55 2.46 -10.55
C THR A 193 11.83 3.54 -11.58
N THR A 194 11.68 4.82 -11.23
CA THR A 194 11.93 5.95 -12.16
C THR A 194 13.34 5.92 -12.76
N LYS A 195 14.34 5.39 -12.06
CA LYS A 195 15.70 5.18 -12.57
C LYS A 195 15.77 4.24 -13.78
N ARG A 196 14.84 3.29 -13.90
CA ARG A 196 14.76 2.40 -15.08
C ARG A 196 14.16 3.09 -16.29
N VAL A 197 13.37 4.15 -16.10
CA VAL A 197 12.63 4.80 -17.19
C VAL A 197 13.58 5.63 -18.04
N HIS A 198 13.60 5.35 -19.34
CA HIS A 198 14.32 6.11 -20.35
C HIS A 198 13.44 7.23 -20.90
N GLN A 199 12.20 6.90 -21.24
CA GLN A 199 11.34 7.79 -22.03
C GLN A 199 9.86 7.58 -21.73
N VAL A 200 9.08 8.65 -21.82
CA VAL A 200 7.62 8.62 -21.90
C VAL A 200 7.15 9.43 -23.10
N THR A 201 6.33 8.80 -23.94
CA THR A 201 5.62 9.45 -25.04
C THR A 201 4.13 9.45 -24.76
N VAL A 202 3.47 10.60 -24.87
CA VAL A 202 2.01 10.73 -24.70
C VAL A 202 1.40 11.30 -25.96
N ARG A 203 0.53 10.51 -26.60
CA ARG A 203 -0.22 10.88 -27.81
C ARG A 203 -1.63 11.29 -27.43
N HIS A 204 -2.01 12.49 -27.84
CA HIS A 204 -3.33 13.06 -27.61
C HIS A 204 -4.29 12.75 -28.77
N PRO A 205 -5.62 12.74 -28.54
CA PRO A 205 -6.62 12.52 -29.60
C PRO A 205 -6.46 13.43 -30.83
N GLY A 206 -5.97 14.67 -30.62
CA GLY A 206 -5.74 15.65 -31.69
C GLY A 206 -4.47 15.43 -32.52
N GLY A 207 -3.66 14.41 -32.21
CA GLY A 207 -2.40 14.11 -32.89
C GLY A 207 -1.16 14.76 -32.24
N ASP A 208 -1.35 15.73 -31.35
CA ASP A 208 -0.26 16.31 -30.55
C ASP A 208 0.44 15.23 -29.72
N THR A 209 1.76 15.32 -29.66
CA THR A 209 2.59 14.37 -28.91
C THR A 209 3.46 15.13 -27.91
N LEU A 210 3.49 14.63 -26.68
CA LEU A 210 4.45 14.99 -25.65
C LEU A 210 5.51 13.90 -25.59
N LEU A 211 6.78 14.29 -25.59
CA LEU A 211 7.91 13.38 -25.41
C LEU A 211 8.80 13.94 -24.30
N VAL A 212 9.01 13.13 -23.26
CA VAL A 212 9.95 13.42 -22.16
C VAL A 212 10.92 12.25 -22.00
N SER A 213 12.21 12.53 -21.87
CA SER A 213 13.24 11.50 -21.79
C SER A 213 14.39 11.91 -20.89
N LYS A 214 15.23 10.96 -20.51
CA LYS A 214 16.52 11.22 -19.89
C LYS A 214 17.57 10.35 -20.54
N ASP A 215 18.81 10.81 -20.57
CA ASP A 215 19.87 10.11 -21.31
C ASP A 215 20.42 8.92 -20.52
N LYS A 216 20.44 9.04 -19.19
CA LYS A 216 21.02 8.02 -18.30
C LYS A 216 20.13 7.69 -17.10
N PRO A 217 20.23 6.47 -16.54
CA PRO A 217 19.53 6.09 -15.31
C PRO A 217 19.79 7.05 -14.13
N GLU A 218 21.00 7.61 -14.05
CA GLU A 218 21.46 8.50 -12.98
C GLU A 218 20.91 9.93 -13.08
N ASP A 219 20.42 10.32 -14.27
CA ASP A 219 19.85 11.64 -14.46
C ASP A 219 18.59 11.80 -13.59
N LEU A 220 18.55 12.90 -12.84
CA LEU A 220 17.48 13.22 -11.90
C LEU A 220 16.21 13.71 -12.61
N ASP A 221 16.40 14.42 -13.73
CA ASP A 221 15.36 15.18 -14.41
C ASP A 221 15.13 14.66 -15.83
N PHE A 222 13.86 14.45 -16.18
CA PHE A 222 13.45 14.24 -17.56
C PHE A 222 13.43 15.57 -18.31
N GLN A 223 13.92 15.56 -19.54
CA GLN A 223 13.93 16.70 -20.43
C GLN A 223 12.77 16.60 -21.40
N LEU A 224 12.22 17.77 -21.76
CA LEU A 224 11.19 17.89 -22.77
C LEU A 224 11.83 17.95 -24.15
N ASP A 225 11.38 17.10 -25.08
CA ASP A 225 11.91 17.13 -26.44
C ASP A 225 11.50 18.41 -27.21
N SER A 226 12.42 18.92 -28.02
CA SER A 226 12.18 19.99 -29.01
C SER A 226 11.49 21.26 -28.47
N ILE A 227 12.07 21.92 -27.46
CA ILE A 227 11.52 23.18 -26.91
C ILE A 227 11.51 24.27 -28.01
N PRO A 228 10.36 24.88 -28.34
CA PRO A 228 10.29 25.94 -29.34
C PRO A 228 11.15 27.15 -28.99
N ALA A 229 11.68 27.83 -30.02
CA ALA A 229 12.42 29.07 -29.84
C ALA A 229 11.56 30.12 -29.10
N GLY A 230 12.17 30.82 -28.14
CA GLY A 230 11.46 31.78 -27.29
C GLY A 230 10.60 31.16 -26.19
N SER A 231 10.70 29.85 -25.96
CA SER A 231 10.07 29.15 -24.84
C SER A 231 11.11 28.53 -23.91
N LYS A 232 10.73 28.30 -22.66
CA LYS A 232 11.47 27.49 -21.68
C LYS A 232 10.52 26.59 -20.90
N VAL A 233 11.06 25.58 -20.24
CA VAL A 233 10.28 24.73 -19.32
C VAL A 233 9.73 25.59 -18.19
N ALA A 234 8.41 25.59 -18.01
CA ALA A 234 7.74 26.36 -16.97
C ALA A 234 7.95 25.75 -15.58
N SER A 235 7.97 24.41 -15.49
CA SER A 235 8.14 23.68 -14.23
C SER A 235 8.75 22.30 -14.48
N GLN A 236 9.99 22.11 -14.03
CA GLN A 236 10.68 20.82 -14.07
C GLN A 236 9.93 19.75 -13.28
N PHE A 237 9.31 20.13 -12.16
CA PHE A 237 8.45 19.25 -11.37
C PHE A 237 7.30 18.68 -12.21
N ASN A 238 6.62 19.53 -12.99
CA ASN A 238 5.50 19.07 -13.82
C ASN A 238 5.96 18.11 -14.94
N VAL A 239 7.15 18.33 -15.50
CA VAL A 239 7.75 17.41 -16.48
C VAL A 239 8.01 16.05 -15.84
N ASN A 240 8.69 16.01 -14.69
CA ASN A 240 8.97 14.77 -13.97
C ASN A 240 7.69 14.07 -13.48
N ASN A 241 6.65 14.83 -13.11
CA ASN A 241 5.39 14.28 -12.61
C ASN A 241 4.60 13.51 -13.68
N VAL A 242 4.77 13.84 -14.97
CA VAL A 242 4.23 13.03 -16.09
C VAL A 242 4.74 11.59 -15.98
N VAL A 243 6.06 11.43 -15.79
CA VAL A 243 6.70 10.12 -15.67
C VAL A 243 6.35 9.45 -14.35
N GLY A 244 6.52 10.17 -13.22
CA GLY A 244 6.27 9.64 -11.89
C GLY A 244 4.84 9.10 -11.72
N THR A 245 3.86 9.73 -12.35
CA THR A 245 2.47 9.27 -12.31
C THR A 245 2.28 7.92 -13.01
N LEU A 246 2.93 7.68 -14.15
CA LEU A 246 2.87 6.40 -14.87
C LEU A 246 3.67 5.28 -14.18
N VAL A 247 4.75 5.65 -13.49
CA VAL A 247 5.61 4.73 -12.72
C VAL A 247 4.87 4.14 -11.51
N GLN A 248 4.03 4.94 -10.84
CA GLN A 248 3.25 4.56 -9.65
C GLN A 248 1.77 4.86 -9.84
N LEU A 249 1.16 4.22 -10.83
CA LEU A 249 -0.23 4.43 -11.17
C LEU A 249 -1.13 3.51 -10.34
N SER A 250 -2.16 4.11 -9.74
CA SER A 250 -3.17 3.39 -8.97
C SER A 250 -4.57 3.60 -9.55
N LEU A 251 -5.43 2.60 -9.38
CA LEU A 251 -6.86 2.67 -9.73
C LEU A 251 -7.71 3.22 -8.56
N GLU A 252 -8.89 3.74 -8.88
CA GLU A 252 -9.98 3.98 -7.92
C GLU A 252 -10.95 2.80 -7.89
N ASP A 253 -11.27 2.25 -9.06
CA ASP A 253 -12.16 1.12 -9.26
C ASP A 253 -11.77 0.31 -10.51
N VAL A 254 -12.49 -0.79 -10.77
CA VAL A 254 -12.19 -1.70 -11.88
C VAL A 254 -13.46 -2.29 -12.48
N LYS A 255 -13.40 -2.55 -13.80
CA LYS A 255 -14.41 -3.27 -14.58
C LYS A 255 -13.75 -4.30 -15.49
N GLU A 256 -14.52 -5.25 -16.01
CA GLU A 256 -14.04 -6.08 -17.11
C GLU A 256 -13.78 -5.21 -18.35
N ALA A 257 -12.70 -5.48 -19.08
CA ALA A 257 -12.27 -4.67 -20.21
C ALA A 257 -13.31 -4.59 -21.34
N GLN A 258 -14.16 -5.61 -21.47
CA GLN A 258 -15.24 -5.67 -22.45
C GLN A 258 -16.40 -4.71 -22.17
N GLU A 259 -16.53 -4.19 -20.94
CA GLU A 259 -17.55 -3.21 -20.56
C GLU A 259 -17.18 -1.77 -20.94
N VAL A 260 -15.95 -1.56 -21.43
CA VAL A 260 -15.41 -0.23 -21.75
C VAL A 260 -14.97 -0.19 -23.21
N ASN A 261 -15.45 0.81 -23.94
CA ASN A 261 -15.16 0.94 -25.37
C ASN A 261 -13.81 1.63 -25.63
N PHE A 262 -12.70 0.90 -25.52
CA PHE A 262 -11.37 1.44 -25.87
C PHE A 262 -11.15 1.68 -27.38
N GLN A 263 -12.12 1.40 -28.26
CA GLN A 263 -12.05 1.85 -29.66
C GLN A 263 -12.42 3.33 -29.80
N ASP A 264 -13.16 3.88 -28.83
CA ASP A 264 -13.30 5.32 -28.68
C ASP A 264 -11.97 5.91 -28.20
N ARG A 265 -11.21 6.51 -29.12
CA ARG A 265 -9.91 7.13 -28.85
C ARG A 265 -10.06 8.55 -28.30
N SER A 266 -11.03 8.75 -27.42
CA SER A 266 -11.33 10.04 -26.79
C SER A 266 -10.32 10.43 -25.69
N GLY A 267 -9.53 9.47 -25.19
CA GLY A 267 -8.44 9.69 -24.25
C GLY A 267 -7.05 9.65 -24.89
N VAL A 268 -6.01 9.65 -24.05
CA VAL A 268 -4.61 9.64 -24.50
C VAL A 268 -4.06 8.22 -24.60
N THR A 269 -2.98 8.06 -25.36
CA THR A 269 -2.14 6.85 -25.32
C THR A 269 -0.76 7.24 -24.80
N ALA A 270 -0.36 6.72 -23.65
CA ALA A 270 0.95 6.92 -23.08
C ALA A 270 1.80 5.64 -23.24
N VAL A 271 3.05 5.80 -23.66
CA VAL A 271 4.03 4.72 -23.78
C VAL A 271 5.24 5.09 -22.92
N LEU A 272 5.54 4.25 -21.93
CA LEU A 272 6.70 4.35 -21.07
C LEU A 272 7.71 3.28 -21.47
N GLU A 273 8.95 3.67 -21.71
CA GLU A 273 10.05 2.79 -22.11
C GLU A 273 11.16 2.83 -21.06
N THR A 274 11.70 1.66 -20.72
CA THR A 274 12.83 1.54 -19.79
C THR A 274 14.12 1.22 -20.52
N PHE A 275 15.26 1.56 -19.91
CA PHE A 275 16.60 1.23 -20.38
C PHE A 275 16.89 -0.28 -20.46
N ASP A 276 16.09 -1.11 -19.78
CA ASP A 276 16.27 -2.56 -19.70
C ASP A 276 15.29 -3.35 -20.58
N GLY A 277 14.50 -2.66 -21.42
CA GLY A 277 13.71 -3.31 -22.46
C GLY A 277 12.20 -3.41 -22.20
N LEU A 278 11.68 -2.85 -21.11
CA LEU A 278 10.24 -2.84 -20.84
C LEU A 278 9.58 -1.68 -21.59
N ARG A 279 8.57 -1.97 -22.41
CA ARG A 279 7.65 -1.00 -22.99
C ARG A 279 6.27 -1.19 -22.38
N LEU A 280 5.79 -0.21 -21.63
CA LEU A 280 4.46 -0.17 -21.04
C LEU A 280 3.58 0.79 -21.85
N GLU A 281 2.43 0.31 -22.30
CA GLU A 281 1.40 1.12 -22.95
C GLU A 281 0.19 1.29 -22.02
N VAL A 282 -0.31 2.52 -21.95
CA VAL A 282 -1.54 2.90 -21.24
C VAL A 282 -2.45 3.61 -22.24
N GLN A 283 -3.57 2.99 -22.57
CA GLN A 283 -4.62 3.59 -23.38
C GLN A 283 -5.75 4.06 -22.46
N THR A 284 -6.14 5.34 -22.54
CA THR A 284 -7.30 5.84 -21.81
C THR A 284 -8.49 6.16 -22.70
N VAL A 285 -9.68 6.10 -22.12
CA VAL A 285 -10.95 6.50 -22.72
C VAL A 285 -11.80 7.18 -21.66
N LYS A 286 -12.54 8.22 -22.06
CA LYS A 286 -13.57 8.81 -21.20
C LYS A 286 -14.89 8.12 -21.51
N GLN A 287 -15.50 7.52 -20.50
CA GLN A 287 -16.84 6.92 -20.60
C GLN A 287 -17.70 7.50 -19.49
N GLU A 288 -18.79 8.18 -19.88
CA GLU A 288 -19.60 9.01 -18.97
C GLU A 288 -18.71 10.09 -18.31
N ASP A 289 -18.70 10.16 -16.98
CA ASP A 289 -17.89 11.09 -16.19
C ASP A 289 -16.59 10.46 -15.63
N LYS A 290 -16.28 9.22 -16.02
CA LYS A 290 -15.12 8.46 -15.54
C LYS A 290 -14.08 8.28 -16.63
N ILE A 291 -12.82 8.12 -16.23
CA ILE A 291 -11.73 7.81 -17.14
C ILE A 291 -11.26 6.40 -16.86
N PHE A 292 -11.27 5.56 -17.90
CA PHE A 292 -10.80 4.20 -17.83
C PHE A 292 -9.46 4.06 -18.55
N GLY A 293 -8.56 3.27 -17.97
CA GLY A 293 -7.27 2.88 -18.55
C GLY A 293 -7.20 1.40 -18.86
N LYS A 294 -6.57 1.05 -19.98
CA LYS A 294 -6.17 -0.30 -20.36
C LYS A 294 -4.65 -0.34 -20.47
N PHE A 295 -4.05 -1.42 -19.99
CA PHE A 295 -2.61 -1.56 -19.87
C PHE A 295 -2.13 -2.78 -20.64
N SER A 296 -0.96 -2.66 -21.24
CA SER A 296 -0.20 -3.78 -21.80
C SER A 296 1.28 -3.48 -21.70
N ALA A 297 2.09 -4.52 -21.50
CA ALA A 297 3.53 -4.40 -21.54
C ALA A 297 4.12 -5.36 -22.58
N GLU A 298 5.28 -5.01 -23.12
CA GLU A 298 6.08 -5.89 -23.95
C GLU A 298 7.57 -5.74 -23.64
N TYR A 299 8.34 -6.75 -24.03
CA TYR A 299 9.80 -6.68 -24.00
C TYR A 299 10.32 -6.34 -25.39
N ASP A 300 11.09 -5.25 -25.50
CA ASP A 300 11.74 -4.80 -26.72
C ASP A 300 13.26 -4.79 -26.51
N GLN A 301 13.95 -5.69 -27.21
CA GLN A 301 15.40 -5.83 -27.11
C GLN A 301 16.15 -4.59 -27.59
N ASN A 302 15.56 -3.79 -28.49
CA ASN A 302 16.22 -2.60 -29.03
C ASN A 302 16.28 -1.44 -28.02
N LEU A 303 15.47 -1.50 -26.96
CA LEU A 303 15.51 -0.55 -25.85
C LEU A 303 16.61 -0.88 -24.83
N VAL A 304 17.15 -2.10 -24.86
CA VAL A 304 18.21 -2.52 -23.94
C VAL A 304 19.48 -1.75 -24.28
N GLN A 305 19.89 -0.85 -23.39
CA GLN A 305 21.20 -0.25 -23.52
C GLN A 305 22.29 -1.24 -23.06
N PRO A 306 23.38 -1.41 -23.82
CA PRO A 306 24.48 -2.27 -23.42
C PRO A 306 25.07 -1.76 -22.10
N VAL A 307 25.31 -2.66 -21.15
CA VAL A 307 25.80 -2.39 -19.79
C VAL A 307 27.29 -1.96 -19.78
N ASP A 308 27.83 -1.54 -20.92
CA ASP A 308 29.27 -1.28 -21.08
C ASP A 308 29.67 0.03 -20.38
N THR A 309 30.20 -0.14 -19.17
CA THR A 309 31.08 0.77 -18.41
C THR A 309 30.59 2.22 -18.26
N ILE A 310 29.93 2.51 -17.14
CA ILE A 310 29.94 3.86 -16.58
C ILE A 310 31.41 4.19 -16.27
N PRO A 311 32.05 5.18 -16.91
CA PRO A 311 33.39 5.58 -16.53
C PRO A 311 33.29 6.27 -15.17
N PHE A 312 33.75 5.61 -14.12
CA PHE A 312 34.02 6.27 -12.85
C PHE A 312 35.15 7.27 -13.11
N SER A 313 34.81 8.56 -13.12
CA SER A 313 35.80 9.64 -13.20
C SER A 313 36.55 9.70 -11.87
N GLU A 314 37.63 8.94 -11.73
CA GLU A 314 38.64 9.19 -10.69
C GLU A 314 39.29 10.55 -10.96
N LYS A 315 38.82 11.61 -10.28
CA LYS A 315 39.68 12.72 -9.94
C LYS A 315 40.58 12.27 -8.79
N GLY A 316 41.75 11.74 -9.16
CA GLY A 316 42.83 11.50 -8.22
C GLY A 316 43.36 12.82 -7.66
N GLU A 317 42.97 13.16 -6.44
CA GLU A 317 43.76 14.02 -5.57
C GLU A 317 44.86 13.16 -4.94
N THR A 318 46.08 13.35 -5.43
CA THR A 318 47.31 12.78 -4.89
C THR A 318 47.51 13.26 -3.45
N VAL A 319 47.30 12.38 -2.48
CA VAL A 319 47.86 12.51 -1.14
C VAL A 319 49.14 11.69 -1.09
N THR A 320 50.27 12.39 -1.11
CA THR A 320 51.59 11.84 -0.79
C THR A 320 51.68 11.51 0.70
N ALA A 321 52.15 10.31 1.02
CA ALA A 321 52.72 9.99 2.32
C ALA A 321 54.05 9.24 2.12
N PRO A 322 55.03 9.41 3.01
CA PRO A 322 56.44 9.19 2.69
C PRO A 322 56.91 7.74 2.90
N ASP A 323 57.84 7.38 2.03
CA ASP A 323 59.01 6.51 2.17
C ASP A 323 59.18 5.72 3.49
N SER A 324 59.17 4.39 3.38
CA SER A 324 60.07 3.52 4.13
C SER A 324 60.30 2.23 3.34
N THR A 325 61.58 1.93 3.15
CA THR A 325 62.15 0.80 2.41
C THR A 325 62.10 -0.50 3.21
N GLU A 326 61.86 -1.61 2.51
CA GLU A 326 62.63 -2.88 2.48
C GLU A 326 61.75 -4.12 2.23
N ASP A 327 62.03 -4.76 1.09
CA ASP A 327 62.01 -6.18 0.75
C ASP A 327 60.93 -7.14 1.30
N GLU A 328 60.04 -7.62 0.40
CA GLU A 328 59.97 -9.06 0.04
C GLU A 328 58.86 -9.36 -0.99
N LYS A 329 59.25 -10.13 -2.03
CA LYS A 329 58.45 -11.05 -2.87
C LYS A 329 57.23 -10.51 -3.64
N ALA A 330 57.36 -10.55 -4.97
CA ALA A 330 56.27 -10.44 -5.95
C ALA A 330 55.13 -11.45 -5.68
N PRO A 331 53.84 -11.05 -5.70
CA PRO A 331 52.74 -12.00 -5.72
C PRO A 331 52.59 -12.60 -7.12
N GLN A 332 52.44 -13.91 -7.13
CA GLN A 332 52.17 -14.72 -8.30
C GLN A 332 50.87 -14.29 -8.97
N SER A 333 50.84 -14.41 -10.30
CA SER A 333 49.75 -14.04 -11.22
C SER A 333 48.37 -14.70 -10.94
N SER A 334 48.24 -15.52 -9.92
CA SER A 334 46.96 -16.12 -9.49
C SER A 334 46.22 -15.28 -8.45
N GLU A 335 46.91 -14.46 -7.67
CA GLU A 335 46.30 -13.71 -6.56
C GLU A 335 45.75 -12.36 -7.04
N ALA A 336 46.46 -11.71 -7.98
CA ALA A 336 45.93 -10.55 -8.70
C ALA A 336 44.67 -10.90 -9.51
N LYS A 337 44.66 -12.07 -10.17
CA LYS A 337 43.52 -12.55 -10.95
C LYS A 337 42.31 -12.91 -10.07
N LYS A 338 42.58 -13.37 -8.84
CA LYS A 338 41.54 -13.69 -7.86
C LYS A 338 40.99 -12.45 -7.16
N ILE A 339 41.81 -11.42 -7.00
CA ILE A 339 41.38 -10.09 -6.54
C ILE A 339 40.59 -9.38 -7.63
N GLU A 340 40.97 -9.53 -8.91
CA GLU A 340 40.27 -8.99 -10.08
C GLU A 340 38.94 -9.73 -10.33
N GLU A 341 38.90 -11.06 -10.22
CA GLU A 341 37.66 -11.86 -10.24
C GLU A 341 36.77 -11.56 -9.01
N MET A 342 37.36 -11.36 -7.81
CA MET A 342 36.59 -10.92 -6.64
C MET A 342 36.10 -9.47 -6.79
N GLN A 343 36.85 -8.58 -7.45
CA GLN A 343 36.43 -7.20 -7.74
C GLN A 343 35.39 -7.14 -8.85
N GLU A 344 35.42 -8.02 -9.86
CA GLU A 344 34.32 -8.20 -10.83
C GLU A 344 33.09 -8.83 -10.16
N GLU A 345 33.24 -9.80 -9.26
CA GLU A 345 32.13 -10.37 -8.48
C GLU A 345 31.56 -9.41 -7.42
N LEU A 346 32.36 -8.47 -6.89
CA LEU A 346 31.93 -7.44 -5.96
C LEU A 346 31.35 -6.22 -6.70
N SER A 347 31.90 -5.84 -7.86
CA SER A 347 31.38 -4.79 -8.76
C SER A 347 30.05 -5.20 -9.40
N SER A 348 29.87 -6.47 -9.75
CA SER A 348 28.59 -6.99 -10.26
C SER A 348 27.52 -7.19 -9.18
N LYS A 349 27.88 -7.04 -7.90
CA LYS A 349 26.95 -7.11 -6.74
C LYS A 349 26.55 -5.75 -6.18
N GLU A 350 27.08 -4.65 -6.69
CA GLU A 350 26.53 -3.31 -6.42
C GLU A 350 25.32 -3.08 -7.34
N ASP A 351 24.12 -3.34 -6.79
CA ASP A 351 22.78 -2.86 -7.20
C ASP A 351 22.67 -2.18 -8.58
N SER A 352 22.82 -2.94 -9.67
CA SER A 352 22.37 -2.46 -10.97
C SER A 352 20.85 -2.27 -10.90
N VAL A 353 20.41 -1.02 -11.06
CA VAL A 353 18.98 -0.66 -11.05
C VAL A 353 18.24 -1.24 -12.26
N LEU A 354 18.98 -1.62 -13.30
CA LEU A 354 18.48 -2.24 -14.52
C LEU A 354 18.41 -3.75 -14.36
N LYS A 355 17.28 -4.32 -14.76
CA LYS A 355 17.06 -5.77 -14.69
C LYS A 355 17.68 -6.47 -15.89
N LYS A 356 18.02 -7.75 -15.73
CA LYS A 356 18.47 -8.59 -16.84
C LYS A 356 17.32 -8.84 -17.83
N PRO A 357 17.59 -9.04 -19.14
CA PRO A 357 16.55 -9.31 -20.14
C PRO A 357 15.53 -10.39 -19.74
N GLU A 358 15.99 -11.53 -19.20
CA GLU A 358 15.10 -12.61 -18.76
C GLU A 358 14.20 -12.22 -17.59
N GLU A 359 14.68 -11.35 -16.69
CA GLU A 359 13.88 -10.84 -15.57
C GLU A 359 12.81 -9.87 -16.07
N VAL A 360 13.14 -9.01 -17.04
CA VAL A 360 12.19 -8.09 -17.66
C VAL A 360 11.10 -8.86 -18.42
N ARG A 361 11.46 -9.93 -19.15
CA ARG A 361 10.48 -10.78 -19.82
C ARG A 361 9.48 -11.42 -18.84
N ARG A 362 9.97 -11.93 -17.71
CA ARG A 362 9.10 -12.49 -16.65
C ARG A 362 8.22 -11.40 -16.01
N GLU A 363 8.77 -10.21 -15.79
CA GLU A 363 8.02 -9.05 -15.29
C GLU A 363 6.89 -8.65 -16.24
N VAL A 364 7.16 -8.57 -17.55
CA VAL A 364 6.18 -8.28 -18.59
C VAL A 364 5.06 -9.33 -18.63
N GLU A 365 5.42 -10.62 -18.58
CA GLU A 365 4.43 -11.70 -18.56
C GLU A 365 3.53 -11.63 -17.32
N ALA A 366 4.12 -11.50 -16.12
CA ALA A 366 3.39 -11.37 -14.87
C ALA A 366 2.50 -10.11 -14.86
N PHE A 367 2.98 -8.99 -15.41
CA PHE A 367 2.22 -7.76 -15.55
C PHE A 367 1.00 -7.98 -16.44
N ASN A 368 1.17 -8.53 -17.64
CA ASN A 368 0.08 -8.79 -18.59
C ASN A 368 -0.94 -9.81 -18.06
N GLN A 369 -0.50 -10.84 -17.34
CA GLN A 369 -1.42 -11.78 -16.68
C GLN A 369 -2.26 -11.09 -15.60
N ARG A 370 -1.68 -10.11 -14.90
CA ARG A 370 -2.39 -9.36 -13.85
C ARG A 370 -3.36 -8.32 -14.41
N VAL A 371 -2.97 -7.62 -15.48
CA VAL A 371 -3.77 -6.50 -16.02
C VAL A 371 -4.68 -6.89 -17.19
N GLY A 372 -4.42 -8.04 -17.80
CA GLY A 372 -5.21 -8.56 -18.90
C GLY A 372 -6.68 -8.76 -18.49
N GLY A 373 -7.58 -8.30 -19.37
CA GLY A 373 -9.03 -8.43 -19.16
C GLY A 373 -9.66 -7.36 -18.27
N TRP A 374 -8.89 -6.39 -17.76
CA TRP A 374 -9.40 -5.32 -16.90
C TRP A 374 -9.40 -3.94 -17.56
N ALA A 375 -10.40 -3.14 -17.20
CA ALA A 375 -10.44 -1.70 -17.40
C ALA A 375 -10.36 -1.03 -16.02
N TYR A 376 -9.39 -0.15 -15.84
CA TYR A 376 -9.12 0.50 -14.57
C TYR A 376 -9.74 1.88 -14.54
N GLU A 377 -10.65 2.15 -13.61
CA GLU A 377 -11.07 3.53 -13.35
C GLU A 377 -9.89 4.26 -12.71
N LEU A 378 -9.39 5.29 -13.39
CA LEU A 378 -8.23 6.05 -12.97
C LEU A 378 -8.67 7.38 -12.33
N PRO A 379 -8.02 7.82 -11.24
CA PRO A 379 -8.29 9.14 -10.68
C PRO A 379 -8.06 10.24 -11.73
N THR A 380 -9.01 11.16 -11.87
CA THR A 380 -8.94 12.25 -12.86
C THR A 380 -7.63 13.03 -12.75
N PHE A 381 -7.20 13.38 -11.53
CA PHE A 381 -5.96 14.13 -11.31
C PHE A 381 -4.70 13.36 -11.76
N ARG A 382 -4.71 12.01 -11.71
CA ARG A 382 -3.59 11.21 -12.22
C ARG A 382 -3.57 11.24 -13.73
N VAL A 383 -4.73 11.11 -14.37
CA VAL A 383 -4.83 11.23 -15.83
C VAL A 383 -4.35 12.60 -16.29
N GLU A 384 -4.86 13.68 -15.68
CA GLU A 384 -4.43 15.06 -15.98
C GLU A 384 -2.92 15.30 -15.81
N ASN A 385 -2.28 14.58 -14.87
CA ASN A 385 -0.84 14.69 -14.65
C ASN A 385 -0.01 14.09 -15.78
N PHE A 386 -0.33 12.87 -16.23
CA PHE A 386 0.43 12.26 -17.33
C PHE A 386 -0.06 12.69 -18.70
N SER A 387 -1.30 13.18 -18.82
CA SER A 387 -1.89 13.66 -20.08
C SER A 387 -1.65 15.15 -20.31
N LYS A 388 -0.61 15.77 -19.75
CA LYS A 388 -0.31 17.18 -20.02
C LYS A 388 0.00 17.39 -21.51
N ALA A 389 -0.46 18.49 -22.08
CA ALA A 389 0.01 18.89 -23.41
C ALA A 389 1.37 19.59 -23.28
N LYS A 390 2.18 19.53 -24.34
CA LYS A 390 3.50 20.18 -24.37
C LYS A 390 3.43 21.68 -24.03
N LYS A 391 2.40 22.38 -24.52
CA LYS A 391 2.16 23.79 -24.23
C LYS A 391 1.93 24.09 -22.73
N ASP A 392 1.42 23.13 -21.97
CA ASP A 392 1.13 23.30 -20.54
C ASP A 392 2.40 23.15 -19.67
N LEU A 393 3.52 22.73 -20.29
CA LEU A 393 4.82 22.55 -19.66
C LEU A 393 5.81 23.66 -20.04
N LEU A 394 5.39 24.62 -20.87
CA LEU A 394 6.24 25.68 -21.41
C LEU A 394 5.73 27.05 -20.98
N GLU A 395 6.66 27.99 -20.84
CA GLU A 395 6.36 29.42 -20.70
C GLU A 395 7.20 30.23 -21.70
N THR A 396 6.64 31.36 -22.13
CA THR A 396 7.30 32.27 -23.07
C THR A 396 8.42 33.03 -22.36
N ILE A 397 9.58 33.10 -23.01
CA ILE A 397 10.69 33.95 -22.56
C ILE A 397 10.34 35.40 -22.95
N PRO A 398 10.42 36.36 -22.01
CA PRO A 398 10.06 37.75 -22.24
C PRO A 398 10.96 38.46 -23.27
#